data_AF-F8WVX9-F1
#
_entry.id   AF-F8WVX9-F1
#
_cell.length_a   1.000
_cell.length_b   1.000
_cell.length_c   1.000
_cell.angle_alpha   90.00
_cell.angle_beta   90.00
_cell.angle_gamma   90.00
#
_symmetry.space_group_name_H-M   'P 1'
#
loop_
_entity.id
_entity.type
_entity.pdbx_description
1 polymer ?
#
loop_
_entity_poly.entity_id
_entity_poly.type
_entity_poly.pdbx_seq_one_letter_code
_entity_poly.pdbx_strand_id
1 'polypeptide(L)' 'MAKKEQTYGEAMQELQDIMGSIENEDLDVDILLEKVKKAATLIKFCKDKLQKTNVEIQKILDEIE' A
#
# COMPACT_ATOMS: atom_id res chain seq x y z
N MET A 1 2.23 17.99 -16.38
CA MET A 1 2.36 16.52 -16.40
C MET A 1 1.36 15.97 -15.40
N ALA A 2 0.39 15.16 -15.82
CA ALA A 2 -0.68 14.67 -14.94
C ALA A 2 -0.10 13.75 -13.86
N LYS A 3 -0.37 14.05 -12.59
CA LYS A 3 0.06 13.26 -11.43
C LYS A 3 -0.71 11.93 -11.49
N LYS A 4 -0.08 10.85 -11.96
CA LYS A 4 -0.69 9.52 -11.94
C LYS A 4 -0.97 9.14 -10.49
N GLU A 5 -2.20 8.77 -10.18
CA GLU A 5 -2.52 8.16 -8.90
C GLU A 5 -1.77 6.83 -8.78
N GLN A 6 -1.20 6.61 -7.60
CA GLN A 6 -0.44 5.41 -7.29
C GLN A 6 -1.34 4.17 -7.47
N THR A 7 -0.84 3.15 -8.16
CA THR A 7 -1.54 1.88 -8.34
C THR A 7 -1.35 0.98 -7.12
N TYR A 8 -2.21 -0.04 -6.98
CA TYR A 8 -2.04 -1.03 -5.90
C TYR A 8 -0.71 -1.78 -6.06
N GLY A 9 -0.35 -2.15 -7.29
CA GLY A 9 0.91 -2.83 -7.59
C GLY A 9 2.14 -2.00 -7.22
N GLU A 10 2.15 -0.71 -7.58
CA GLU A 10 3.23 0.20 -7.20
C GLU A 10 3.34 0.35 -5.67
N ALA A 11 2.21 0.49 -4.97
CA ALA A 11 2.21 0.56 -3.51
C ALA A 11 2.77 -0.71 -2.85
N MET A 12 2.47 -1.87 -3.43
CA MET A 12 2.94 -3.16 -2.92
C MET A 12 4.43 -3.38 -3.18
N GLN A 13 4.92 -2.98 -4.36
CA GLN A 13 6.34 -3.01 -4.68
C GLN A 13 7.14 -2.13 -3.71
N GLU A 14 6.67 -0.90 -3.47
CA GLU A 14 7.32 0.00 -2.54
C GLU A 14 7.32 -0.55 -1.10
N LEU A 15 6.26 -1.27 -0.70
CA LEU A 15 6.22 -1.95 0.59
C LEU A 15 7.31 -3.03 0.71
N GLN A 16 7.51 -3.83 -0.34
CA GLN A 16 8.55 -4.86 -0.40
C GLN A 16 9.95 -4.24 -0.33
N ASP A 17 10.17 -3.13 -1.04
CA ASP A 17 11.45 -2.41 -1.00
C ASP A 17 11.74 -1.83 0.39
N ILE A 18 10.69 -1.34 1.08
CA ILE A 18 10.81 -0.89 2.47
C ILE A 18 11.14 -2.05 3.40
N MET A 19 10.48 -3.20 3.25
CA MET A 19 10.78 -4.39 4.05
C MET A 19 12.22 -4.86 3.85
N GLY A 20 12.66 -5.00 2.60
CA GLY A 20 14.05 -5.38 2.29
C GLY A 20 15.06 -4.35 2.83
N SER A 21 14.71 -3.06 2.84
CA SER A 21 15.53 -2.06 3.50
C SER A 21 15.62 -2.32 5.01
N ILE A 22 14.48 -2.50 5.69
CA ILE A 22 14.39 -2.69 7.15
C ILE A 22 15.20 -3.91 7.62
N GLU A 23 15.25 -4.96 6.81
CA GLU A 23 16.02 -6.18 7.10
C GLU A 23 17.55 -5.99 6.99
N ASN A 24 18.04 -4.86 6.48
CA ASN A 24 19.46 -4.55 6.51
C ASN A 24 19.87 -4.06 7.91
N GLU A 25 20.78 -4.80 8.56
CA GLU A 25 21.24 -4.57 9.95
C GLU A 25 21.98 -3.24 10.19
N ASP A 26 22.37 -2.52 9.15
CA ASP A 26 23.11 -1.24 9.21
C ASP A 26 22.20 0.02 9.22
N LEU A 27 20.89 -0.13 9.42
CA LEU A 27 19.98 1.01 9.42
C LEU A 27 19.97 1.78 10.74
N ASP A 28 20.16 3.10 10.64
CA ASP A 28 19.94 4.05 11.73
C ASP A 28 18.47 3.99 12.22
N VAL A 29 18.29 4.07 13.55
CA VAL A 29 16.98 4.03 14.22
C VAL A 29 16.03 5.13 13.74
N ASP A 30 16.55 6.32 13.41
CA ASP A 30 15.72 7.41 12.88
C ASP A 30 15.18 7.06 11.48
N ILE A 31 16.00 6.43 10.64
CA ILE A 31 15.62 5.97 9.30
C ILE A 31 14.60 4.82 9.39
N LEU A 32 14.77 3.93 10.37
CA LEU A 32 13.81 2.86 10.64
C LEU A 32 12.42 3.42 10.92
N LEU A 33 12.32 4.45 11.77
CA LEU A 33 11.05 5.09 12.10
C LEU A 33 10.37 5.71 10.87
N GLU A 34 11.13 6.38 10.00
CA GLU A 34 10.60 6.93 8.76
C GLU A 34 10.08 5.84 7.80
N LYS A 35 10.84 4.76 7.63
CA LYS A 35 10.44 3.62 6.80
C LYS A 35 9.17 2.96 7.31
N VAL A 36 9.05 2.75 8.62
CA VAL A 36 7.84 2.20 9.25
C VAL A 36 6.61 3.10 9.04
N LYS A 37 6.75 4.42 9.22
CA LYS A 37 5.65 5.38 8.95
C LYS A 37 5.22 5.34 7.49
N LYS A 38 6.17 5.23 6.58
CA LYS A 38 5.88 5.13 5.14
C LYS A 38 5.15 3.82 4.81
N ALA A 39 5.63 2.68 5.33
CA ALA A 39 4.96 1.40 5.19
C ALA A 39 3.52 1.43 5.74
N ALA A 40 3.30 2.02 6.92
CA ALA A 40 1.96 2.16 7.49
C ALA A 40 1.01 2.96 6.58
N THR A 41 1.53 3.99 5.91
CA THR A 41 0.76 4.81 4.95
C THR A 41 0.39 4.01 3.72
N LEU A 42 1.32 3.23 3.17
CA LEU A 42 1.09 2.34 2.04
C LEU A 42 0.09 1.23 2.36
N ILE A 43 0.19 0.61 3.54
CA ILE A 43 -0.77 -0.41 4.00
C ILE A 43 -2.18 0.18 4.07
N LYS A 44 -2.32 1.40 4.63
CA LYS A 44 -3.62 2.08 4.69
C LYS A 44 -4.17 2.32 3.29
N PHE A 45 -3.34 2.80 2.37
CA PHE A 45 -3.73 3.00 0.98
C PHE A 45 -4.21 1.68 0.32
N CYS A 46 -3.45 0.59 0.48
CA CYS A 46 -3.81 -0.72 -0.05
C CYS A 46 -5.14 -1.21 0.54
N LYS A 47 -5.35 -1.06 1.84
CA LYS A 47 -6.59 -1.44 2.53
C LYS A 47 -7.80 -0.67 1.99
N ASP A 48 -7.68 0.64 1.84
CA ASP A 48 -8.76 1.48 1.31
C ASP A 48 -9.12 1.07 -0.12
N LYS A 49 -8.11 0.76 -0.94
CA LYS A 49 -8.32 0.32 -2.33
C LYS A 49 -9.03 -1.03 -2.38
N LEU A 50 -8.60 -2.00 -1.57
CA LEU A 50 -9.26 -3.31 -1.46
C LEU A 50 -10.70 -3.18 -0.97
N GLN A 51 -10.98 -2.33 0.03
CA GLN A 51 -12.35 -2.10 0.48
C GLN A 51 -13.24 -1.52 -0.61
N LYS A 52 -12.76 -0.51 -1.35
CA LYS A 52 -13.51 0.07 -2.47
C LYS A 52 -13.81 -0.98 -3.54
N THR A 53 -12.81 -1.74 -3.94
CA THR A 53 -12.98 -2.83 -4.91
C THR A 53 -13.97 -3.88 -4.41
N ASN A 54 -13.91 -4.25 -3.13
CA ASN A 54 -14.86 -5.21 -2.56
C ASN A 54 -16.30 -4.69 -2.59
N VAL A 55 -16.52 -3.41 -2.27
CA VAL A 55 -17.85 -2.78 -2.35
C VAL A 55 -18.37 -2.77 -3.78
N GLU A 56 -17.53 -2.47 -4.76
CA GLU A 56 -17.93 -2.51 -6.18
C GLU A 56 -18.28 -3.92 -6.64
N ILE A 57 -17.48 -4.93 -6.23
CA ILE A 57 -17.77 -6.34 -6.53
C ILE A 57 -19.13 -6.75 -5.94
N GLN A 58 -19.40 -6.40 -4.68
CA GLN A 58 -20.68 -6.73 -4.03
C GLN A 58 -21.87 -6.12 -4.79
N LYS A 59 -21.78 -4.84 -5.18
CA LYS A 59 -22.83 -4.20 -5.98
C LYS A 59 -23.11 -4.92 -7.30
N ILE A 60 -22.07 -5.35 -8.00
CA ILE A 60 -22.21 -6.08 -9.26
C ILE A 60 -22.90 -7.43 -9.02
N LEU A 61 -22.57 -8.13 -7.92
CA LEU A 61 -23.22 -9.38 -7.56
C LEU A 61 -24.70 -9.16 -7.21
N ASP A 62 -25.02 -8.12 -6.44
CA ASP A 62 -26.41 -7.76 -6.09
C ASP A 62 -27.26 -7.40 -7.32
N GLU A 63 -26.66 -6.88 -8.40
CA GLU A 63 -27.36 -6.60 -9.67
C GLU A 63 -27.64 -7.85 -10.51
N ILE A 64 -26.94 -8.96 -10.25
CA ILE A 64 -27.08 -10.22 -10.98
C ILE A 64 -28.11 -11.15 -10.31
N GLU A 65 -28.37 -10.98 -9.00
CA GLU A 65 -29.44 -11.67 -8.25
C GLU A 65 -30.84 -11.09 -8.54
#